data_AF-A0A5Q2N176-F1
#
_entry.id   AF-A0A5Q2N176-F1
#
_cell.length_a   1.000
_cell.length_b   1.000
_cell.length_c   1.000
_cell.angle_alpha   90.00
_cell.angle_beta   90.00
_cell.angle_gamma   90.00
#
_symmetry.space_group_name_H-M   'P 1'
#
loop_
_entity.id
_entity.type
_entity.pdbx_description
1 polymer ?
#
loop_
_entity_poly.entity_id
_entity_poly.type
_entity_poly.pdbx_seq_one_letter_code
_entity_poly.pdbx_strand_id
1 'polypeptide(L)'
;MQERKFTQLLDQARKEDFPFGQVEGGIFYTHSKIVSEDNKEYKTISFGPVFISPEFHREGLGKELITHSIEVAKEMGYRAILTLGYPYHYEPYGFLGGKKYNISMPDGEFYKGLLVLPLYEGALDNISGYAAFSDLFDVNEEEVEEFDKSFPPKEKKYQASQEEYKAANSMLDESLRF
;
A
#
# COMPACT_ATOMS: atom_id res chain seq x y z
N MET A 1 8.04 -19.80 10.96
CA MET A 1 6.61 -19.95 11.34
C MET A 1 5.85 -18.61 11.29
N GLN A 2 6.50 -17.45 11.51
CA GLN A 2 5.90 -16.12 11.32
C GLN A 2 5.77 -15.68 9.85
N GLU A 3 6.73 -15.99 8.96
CA GLU A 3 6.68 -15.59 7.54
C GLU A 3 5.50 -16.19 6.75
N ARG A 4 5.06 -17.41 7.10
CA ARG A 4 3.92 -18.07 6.42
C ARG A 4 2.56 -17.45 6.74
N LYS A 5 2.46 -16.56 7.73
CA LYS A 5 1.23 -15.78 7.99
C LYS A 5 1.13 -14.52 7.14
N PHE A 6 2.23 -14.09 6.49
CA PHE A 6 2.26 -12.81 5.76
C PHE A 6 1.91 -12.93 4.28
N THR A 7 2.13 -14.11 3.68
CA THR A 7 1.97 -14.33 2.23
C THR A 7 0.53 -14.65 1.80
N GLN A 8 -0.41 -14.78 2.74
CA GLN A 8 -1.83 -15.02 2.47
C GLN A 8 -2.71 -14.32 3.50
N LEU A 9 -2.85 -12.99 3.39
CA LEU A 9 -4.05 -12.30 3.85
C LEU A 9 -5.00 -12.20 2.64
N LEU A 10 -5.51 -13.36 2.23
CA LEU A 10 -6.56 -13.49 1.22
C LEU A 10 -7.90 -13.52 1.94
N ASP A 11 -8.36 -12.38 2.45
CA ASP A 11 -9.71 -12.31 2.99
C ASP A 11 -10.71 -12.15 1.86
N GLN A 12 -11.49 -13.21 1.68
CA GLN A 12 -12.54 -13.32 0.70
C GLN A 12 -13.63 -12.31 1.03
N ALA A 13 -13.81 -11.32 0.16
CA ALA A 13 -15.09 -10.64 0.04
C ALA A 13 -16.14 -11.68 -0.37
N ARG A 14 -16.98 -12.15 0.57
CA ARG A 14 -17.96 -13.22 0.33
C ARG A 14 -19.37 -12.64 0.37
N LYS A 15 -20.09 -12.74 -0.75
CA LYS A 15 -21.56 -12.82 -0.77
C LYS A 15 -21.97 -14.29 -0.94
N GLU A 16 -23.14 -14.64 -0.43
CA GLU A 16 -23.63 -16.03 -0.26
C GLU A 16 -23.85 -16.81 -1.58
N ASP A 17 -23.67 -16.18 -2.76
CA ASP A 17 -23.97 -16.76 -4.07
C ASP A 17 -22.74 -17.11 -4.94
N PHE A 18 -21.51 -17.06 -4.41
CA PHE A 18 -20.31 -17.36 -5.20
C PHE A 18 -19.95 -18.86 -5.24
N PRO A 19 -19.57 -19.42 -6.41
CA PRO A 19 -19.06 -20.79 -6.48
C PRO A 19 -17.81 -20.94 -5.60
N PHE A 20 -17.75 -22.04 -4.83
CA PHE A 20 -16.72 -22.28 -3.83
C PHE A 20 -15.30 -22.22 -4.44
N GLY A 21 -14.45 -21.31 -3.96
CA GLY A 21 -13.00 -21.31 -4.21
C GLY A 21 -12.45 -20.29 -5.21
N GLN A 22 -13.26 -19.41 -5.80
CA GLN A 22 -12.78 -18.35 -6.69
C GLN A 22 -12.33 -17.11 -5.91
N VAL A 23 -11.16 -16.57 -6.25
CA VAL A 23 -10.60 -15.35 -5.62
C VAL A 23 -10.95 -14.14 -6.48
N GLU A 24 -11.89 -13.32 -6.00
CA GLU A 24 -12.39 -12.13 -6.70
C GLU A 24 -11.76 -10.81 -6.22
N GLY A 25 -10.75 -10.91 -5.37
CA GLY A 25 -10.08 -9.75 -4.81
C GLY A 25 -8.93 -10.16 -3.93
N GLY A 26 -8.02 -9.23 -3.70
CA GLY A 26 -6.84 -9.47 -2.88
C GLY A 26 -6.14 -8.19 -2.45
N ILE A 27 -5.46 -8.28 -1.32
CA ILE A 27 -4.56 -7.26 -0.80
C ILE A 27 -3.26 -7.95 -0.38
N PHE A 28 -2.14 -7.41 -0.86
CA PHE A 28 -0.82 -8.01 -0.65
C PHE A 28 0.00 -7.11 0.25
N TYR A 29 0.71 -7.71 1.20
CA TYR A 29 1.56 -7.00 2.14
C TYR A 29 3.02 -7.41 2.02
N THR A 30 3.91 -6.45 2.20
CA THR A 30 5.36 -6.64 2.36
C THR A 30 5.82 -5.98 3.65
N HIS A 31 6.97 -6.41 4.16
CA HIS A 31 7.62 -5.68 5.25
C HIS A 31 8.17 -4.37 4.71
N SER A 32 8.05 -3.33 5.52
CA SER A 32 8.65 -2.02 5.27
C SER A 32 9.27 -1.50 6.57
N LYS A 33 9.93 -0.35 6.50
CA LYS A 33 10.47 0.30 7.69
C LYS A 33 10.44 1.82 7.56
N ILE A 34 10.45 2.49 8.70
CA ILE A 34 10.83 3.89 8.81
C ILE A 34 12.27 3.92 9.30
N VAL A 35 13.14 4.66 8.62
CA VAL A 35 14.55 4.83 9.00
C VAL A 35 14.77 6.26 9.47
N SER A 36 15.15 6.43 10.73
CA SER A 36 15.45 7.76 11.30
C SER A 36 16.85 8.25 10.92
N GLU A 37 17.11 9.53 11.21
CA GLU A 37 18.40 10.18 10.91
C GLU A 37 19.60 9.49 11.59
N ASP A 38 19.40 8.88 12.76
CA ASP A 38 20.39 8.08 13.49
C ASP A 38 20.49 6.63 12.99
N ASN A 39 19.90 6.30 11.83
CA ASN A 39 19.82 4.98 11.22
C ASN A 39 19.08 3.92 12.05
N LYS A 40 18.25 4.33 13.01
CA LYS A 40 17.38 3.40 13.72
C LYS A 40 16.19 3.01 12.84
N GLU A 41 15.93 1.71 12.79
CA GLU A 41 14.86 1.14 11.97
C GLU A 41 13.62 0.83 12.82
N TYR A 42 12.47 1.31 12.36
CA TYR A 42 11.17 1.01 12.94
C TYR A 42 10.38 0.16 11.97
N LYS A 43 10.16 -1.11 12.34
CA LYS A 43 9.44 -2.07 11.50
C LYS A 43 7.99 -1.61 11.28
N THR A 44 7.61 -1.58 10.01
CA THR A 44 6.25 -1.30 9.52
C THR A 44 5.89 -2.34 8.48
N ILE A 45 4.70 -2.21 7.90
CA ILE A 45 4.29 -3.01 6.75
C ILE A 45 3.79 -2.08 5.67
N SER A 46 3.83 -2.52 4.43
CA SER A 46 3.21 -1.83 3.31
C SER A 46 2.27 -2.77 2.59
N PHE A 47 1.19 -2.24 2.02
CA PHE A 47 0.35 -3.02 1.12
C PHE A 47 0.34 -2.45 -0.29
N GLY A 48 0.13 -3.35 -1.24
CA GLY A 48 -0.01 -3.10 -2.67
C GLY A 48 0.38 -4.35 -3.48
N PRO A 49 -0.38 -4.69 -4.54
CA PRO A 49 -1.61 -4.06 -4.99
C PRO A 49 -2.83 -4.42 -4.11
N VAL A 50 -3.90 -3.63 -4.24
CA VAL A 50 -5.27 -4.00 -3.81
C VAL A 50 -6.11 -4.12 -5.06
N PHE A 51 -6.86 -5.20 -5.23
CA PHE A 51 -7.76 -5.35 -6.36
C PHE A 51 -9.07 -6.05 -5.98
N ILE A 52 -10.10 -5.76 -6.77
CA ILE A 52 -11.38 -6.47 -6.83
C ILE A 52 -11.65 -6.72 -8.31
N SER A 53 -12.20 -7.88 -8.66
CA SER A 53 -12.61 -8.19 -10.03
C SER A 53 -13.61 -7.15 -10.56
N PRO A 54 -13.52 -6.74 -11.83
CA PRO A 54 -14.37 -5.69 -12.40
C PRO A 54 -15.88 -5.91 -12.20
N GLU A 55 -16.32 -7.17 -12.23
CA GLU A 55 -17.74 -7.54 -12.06
C GLU A 55 -18.30 -7.14 -10.69
N PHE A 56 -17.46 -6.98 -9.66
CA PHE A 56 -17.87 -6.63 -8.30
C PHE A 56 -17.44 -5.22 -7.87
N HIS A 57 -17.07 -4.38 -8.83
CA HIS A 57 -16.75 -2.99 -8.53
C HIS A 57 -17.99 -2.25 -8.01
N ARG A 58 -17.75 -1.27 -7.12
CA ARG A 58 -18.79 -0.41 -6.50
C ARG A 58 -19.79 -1.13 -5.59
N GLU A 59 -19.51 -2.38 -5.21
CA GLU A 59 -20.32 -3.14 -4.25
C GLU A 59 -19.85 -3.03 -2.79
N GLY A 60 -18.80 -2.24 -2.52
CA GLY A 60 -18.24 -2.08 -1.17
C GLY A 60 -17.16 -3.09 -0.80
N LEU A 61 -16.92 -4.13 -1.61
CA LEU A 61 -15.98 -5.21 -1.29
C LEU A 61 -14.54 -4.74 -1.05
N GLY A 62 -14.06 -3.75 -1.82
CA GLY A 62 -12.72 -3.19 -1.61
C GLY A 62 -12.58 -2.49 -0.25
N LYS A 63 -13.66 -1.86 0.22
CA LYS A 63 -13.70 -1.22 1.55
C LYS A 63 -13.68 -2.26 2.65
N GLU A 64 -14.47 -3.32 2.51
CA GLU A 64 -14.49 -4.44 3.46
C GLU A 64 -13.13 -5.11 3.55
N LEU A 65 -12.49 -5.38 2.40
CA LEU A 65 -11.16 -5.98 2.32
C LEU A 65 -10.09 -5.15 3.06
N ILE A 66 -10.00 -3.85 2.75
CA ILE A 66 -9.01 -2.96 3.39
C ILE A 66 -9.31 -2.81 4.89
N THR A 67 -10.58 -2.67 5.27
CA THR A 67 -10.95 -2.52 6.69
C THR A 67 -10.55 -3.77 7.47
N HIS A 68 -10.87 -4.95 6.94
CA HIS A 68 -10.52 -6.22 7.57
C HIS A 68 -9.01 -6.40 7.69
N SER A 69 -8.25 -6.13 6.62
CA SER A 69 -6.79 -6.28 6.64
C SER A 69 -6.10 -5.32 7.61
N ILE A 70 -6.64 -4.12 7.81
CA ILE A 70 -6.18 -3.17 8.84
C ILE A 70 -6.39 -3.75 10.23
N GLU A 71 -7.56 -4.32 10.53
CA GLU A 71 -7.81 -4.94 11.84
C GLU A 71 -6.86 -6.12 12.10
N VAL A 72 -6.62 -6.98 11.11
CA VAL A 72 -5.63 -8.06 11.25
C VAL A 72 -4.23 -7.49 11.52
N ALA A 73 -3.83 -6.43 10.81
CA ALA A 73 -2.53 -5.79 11.04
C ALA A 73 -2.40 -5.23 12.48
N LYS A 74 -3.49 -4.68 13.04
CA LYS A 74 -3.54 -4.26 14.46
C LYS A 74 -3.38 -5.44 15.40
N GLU A 75 -4.13 -6.52 15.19
CA GLU A 75 -4.07 -7.74 16.01
C GLU A 75 -2.67 -8.39 16.00
N MET A 76 -1.97 -8.30 14.87
CA MET A 76 -0.59 -8.77 14.73
C MET A 76 0.44 -7.87 15.40
N GLY A 77 0.05 -6.68 15.90
CA GLY A 77 0.91 -5.77 16.64
C GLY A 77 1.87 -4.95 15.75
N TYR A 78 1.53 -4.75 14.47
CA TYR A 78 2.31 -3.85 13.63
C TYR A 78 2.15 -2.40 14.06
N ARG A 79 3.20 -1.61 13.81
CA ARG A 79 3.24 -0.18 14.19
C ARG A 79 2.41 0.69 13.28
N ALA A 80 2.64 0.58 11.98
CA ALA A 80 1.97 1.38 10.98
C ALA A 80 1.92 0.63 9.64
N ILE A 81 0.95 1.03 8.81
CA ILE A 81 0.88 0.67 7.40
C ILE A 81 1.35 1.87 6.58
N LEU A 82 2.24 1.63 5.64
CA LEU A 82 2.71 2.60 4.65
C LEU A 82 2.15 2.21 3.27
N THR A 83 1.73 3.18 2.46
CA THR A 83 1.35 2.89 1.07
C THR A 83 1.62 4.09 0.17
N LEU A 84 1.72 3.83 -1.13
CA LEU A 84 1.83 4.83 -2.17
C LEU A 84 0.53 4.84 -2.98
N GLY A 85 -0.12 5.99 -3.08
CA GLY A 85 -1.32 6.13 -3.89
C GLY A 85 -2.06 7.45 -3.66
N TYR A 86 -3.30 7.53 -4.12
CA TYR A 86 -4.06 8.78 -3.98
C TYR A 86 -4.67 8.93 -2.58
N PRO A 87 -4.50 10.09 -1.91
CA PRO A 87 -5.05 10.34 -0.58
C PRO A 87 -6.55 10.01 -0.47
N TYR A 88 -7.36 10.47 -1.43
CA TYR A 88 -8.82 10.28 -1.39
C TYR A 88 -9.28 8.81 -1.36
N HIS A 89 -8.44 7.87 -1.83
CA HIS A 89 -8.77 6.45 -1.74
C HIS A 89 -8.60 5.90 -0.33
N TYR A 90 -7.68 6.45 0.45
CA TYR A 90 -7.25 5.86 1.71
C TYR A 90 -7.59 6.70 2.95
N GLU A 91 -7.86 8.00 2.78
CA GLU A 91 -8.39 8.89 3.82
C GLU A 91 -9.60 8.29 4.58
N PRO A 92 -10.57 7.61 3.94
CA PRO A 92 -11.69 6.99 4.66
C PRO A 92 -11.30 5.92 5.69
N TYR A 93 -10.08 5.36 5.60
CA TYR A 93 -9.55 4.38 6.57
C TYR A 93 -8.61 5.02 7.60
N GLY A 94 -8.43 6.34 7.56
CA GLY A 94 -7.57 7.08 8.49
C GLY A 94 -6.13 7.27 8.03
N PHE A 95 -5.79 6.93 6.78
CA PHE A 95 -4.48 7.26 6.23
C PHE A 95 -4.33 8.77 6.09
N LEU A 96 -3.16 9.29 6.46
CA LEU A 96 -2.77 10.68 6.26
C LEU A 96 -1.42 10.74 5.54
N GLY A 97 -1.13 11.88 4.92
CA GLY A 97 0.16 12.12 4.25
C GLY A 97 1.35 11.98 5.19
N GLY A 98 2.47 11.43 4.70
CA GLY A 98 3.68 11.19 5.50
C GLY A 98 4.21 12.45 6.22
N LYS A 99 4.00 13.64 5.64
CA LYS A 99 4.34 14.94 6.25
C LYS A 99 3.70 15.15 7.62
N LYS A 100 2.48 14.64 7.83
CA LYS A 100 1.77 14.72 9.12
C LYS A 100 2.56 14.04 10.25
N TYR A 101 3.35 13.02 9.92
CA TYR A 101 4.10 12.21 10.87
C TYR A 101 5.62 12.42 10.75
N ASN A 102 6.08 13.43 10.00
CA ASN A 102 7.49 13.65 9.71
C ASN A 102 8.19 12.41 9.09
N ILE A 103 7.46 11.72 8.19
CA ILE A 103 7.95 10.59 7.40
C ILE A 103 8.01 11.03 5.94
N SER A 104 9.22 11.14 5.38
CA SER A 104 9.47 11.49 3.98
C SER A 104 9.71 10.25 3.11
N MET A 105 9.96 10.45 1.82
CA MET A 105 10.68 9.47 0.99
C MET A 105 12.20 9.55 1.24
N PRO A 106 13.01 8.58 0.76
CA PRO A 106 14.46 8.54 1.00
C PRO A 106 15.25 9.76 0.52
N ASP A 107 14.69 10.54 -0.41
CA ASP A 107 15.24 11.81 -0.90
C ASP A 107 14.99 13.00 0.04
N GLY A 108 14.26 12.78 1.14
CA GLY A 108 13.89 13.82 2.12
C GLY A 108 12.63 14.59 1.75
N GLU A 109 12.02 14.29 0.60
CA GLU A 109 10.84 15.00 0.11
C GLU A 109 9.55 14.38 0.63
N PHE A 110 8.54 15.23 0.83
CA PHE A 110 7.21 14.80 1.25
C PHE A 110 6.28 14.74 0.05
N TYR A 111 6.05 13.55 -0.46
CA TYR A 111 5.10 13.33 -1.55
C TYR A 111 3.68 13.18 -1.03
N LYS A 112 2.70 13.78 -1.73
CA LYS A 112 1.28 13.57 -1.44
C LYS A 112 0.87 12.10 -1.55
N GLY A 113 1.59 11.34 -2.37
CA GLY A 113 1.36 9.91 -2.56
C GLY A 113 1.79 9.04 -1.39
N LEU A 114 2.68 9.52 -0.50
CA LEU A 114 3.12 8.75 0.66
C LEU A 114 2.08 8.86 1.78
N LEU A 115 1.43 7.73 2.08
CA LEU A 115 0.34 7.64 3.03
C LEU A 115 0.69 6.71 4.18
N VAL A 116 0.32 7.12 5.39
CA VAL A 116 0.70 6.46 6.63
C VAL A 116 -0.53 6.28 7.52
N LEU A 117 -0.71 5.08 8.05
CA LEU A 117 -1.73 4.73 9.04
C LEU A 117 -1.07 4.13 10.28
N PRO A 118 -0.95 4.89 11.40
CA PRO A 118 -0.60 4.34 12.70
C PRO A 118 -1.66 3.33 13.16
N LEU A 119 -1.23 2.19 13.71
CA LEU A 119 -2.14 1.09 14.07
C LEU A 119 -2.53 1.05 15.56
N TYR A 120 -1.90 1.88 16.39
CA TYR A 120 -2.26 2.09 17.79
C TYR A 120 -1.89 3.51 18.24
N GLU A 121 -2.43 3.94 19.38
CA GLU A 121 -2.14 5.25 19.95
C GLU A 121 -0.65 5.38 20.30
N GLY A 122 -0.03 6.48 19.89
CA GLY A 122 1.40 6.71 20.08
C GLY A 122 2.32 5.84 19.22
N ALA A 123 1.78 5.13 18.21
CA ALA A 123 2.59 4.27 17.34
C ALA A 123 3.69 4.99 16.58
N LEU A 124 3.62 6.31 16.40
CA LEU A 124 4.66 7.10 15.73
C LEU A 124 5.23 8.22 16.60
N ASP A 125 4.95 8.19 17.92
CA ASP A 125 5.46 9.20 18.84
C ASP A 125 6.99 9.18 18.88
N ASN A 126 7.59 10.36 18.72
CA ASN A 126 9.04 10.55 18.70
C ASN A 126 9.75 9.77 17.58
N ILE A 127 9.04 9.43 16.51
CA ILE A 127 9.60 8.83 15.29
C ILE A 127 9.54 9.85 14.17
N SER A 128 10.68 10.04 13.50
CA SER A 128 10.80 10.78 12.27
C SER A 128 11.87 10.15 11.39
N GLY A 129 11.75 10.32 10.07
CA GLY A 129 12.70 9.72 9.14
C GLY A 129 12.10 9.57 7.75
N TYR A 130 12.52 8.54 7.02
CA TYR A 130 11.98 8.23 5.71
C TYR A 130 11.39 6.81 5.65
N ALA A 131 10.39 6.63 4.79
CA ALA A 131 9.84 5.33 4.45
C ALA A 131 10.79 4.56 3.52
N ALA A 132 11.12 3.32 3.89
CA ALA A 132 11.82 2.38 3.04
C ALA A 132 10.92 1.15 2.81
N PHE A 133 10.54 0.96 1.54
CA PHE A 133 9.76 -0.18 1.07
C PHE A 133 10.69 -1.38 0.78
N SER A 134 10.10 -2.55 0.57
CA SER A 134 10.86 -3.76 0.23
C SER A 134 11.57 -3.60 -1.11
N ASP A 135 12.81 -4.07 -1.17
CA ASP A 135 13.59 -4.30 -2.39
C ASP A 135 12.92 -5.25 -3.40
N LEU A 136 11.90 -6.01 -2.97
CA LEU A 136 11.04 -6.80 -3.87
C LEU A 136 10.36 -5.98 -4.98
N PHE A 137 10.28 -4.66 -4.82
CA PHE A 137 9.75 -3.76 -5.83
C PHE A 137 10.82 -3.26 -6.82
N ASP A 138 12.10 -3.49 -6.54
CA ASP A 138 13.21 -3.14 -7.43
C ASP A 138 13.33 -4.23 -8.51
N VAL A 139 12.69 -3.97 -9.65
CA VAL A 139 12.64 -4.91 -10.77
C VAL A 139 13.53 -4.45 -11.93
N ASN A 140 14.14 -5.41 -12.62
CA ASN A 140 14.83 -5.17 -13.89
C ASN A 140 13.81 -5.19 -15.05
N GLU A 141 13.84 -4.19 -15.93
CA GLU A 141 12.98 -4.12 -17.11
C GLU A 141 13.07 -5.39 -17.99
N GLU A 142 14.27 -5.95 -18.17
CA GLU A 142 14.47 -7.16 -18.97
C GLU A 142 13.77 -8.38 -18.35
N GLU A 143 13.79 -8.50 -17.02
CA GLU A 143 13.13 -9.59 -16.30
C GLU A 143 11.61 -9.45 -16.36
N VAL A 144 11.10 -8.22 -16.26
CA VAL A 144 9.67 -7.92 -16.41
C VAL A 144 9.19 -8.28 -17.81
N GLU A 145 9.95 -7.90 -18.85
CA GLU A 145 9.60 -8.23 -20.24
C GLU A 145 9.60 -9.74 -20.51
N GLU A 146 10.55 -10.49 -19.92
CA GLU A 146 10.59 -11.94 -20.05
C GLU A 146 9.43 -12.61 -19.31
N PHE A 147 9.08 -12.12 -18.11
CA PHE A 147 7.92 -12.59 -17.37
C PHE A 147 6.61 -12.32 -18.11
N ASP A 148 6.44 -11.13 -18.70
CA ASP A 148 5.24 -10.76 -19.45
C ASP A 148 4.98 -11.66 -20.66
N LYS A 149 6.03 -12.20 -21.30
CA LYS A 149 5.91 -13.18 -22.41
C LYS A 149 5.24 -14.48 -21.98
N SER A 150 5.16 -14.77 -20.68
CA SER A 150 4.45 -15.95 -20.16
C SER A 150 2.92 -15.81 -20.20
N PHE A 151 2.40 -14.59 -20.40
CA PHE A 151 0.97 -14.31 -20.52
C PHE A 151 0.52 -14.22 -21.98
N PRO A 152 -0.80 -14.40 -22.25
CA PRO A 152 -1.34 -14.07 -23.56
C PRO A 152 -1.00 -12.61 -23.96
N PRO A 153 -0.57 -12.36 -25.20
CA PRO A 153 -0.11 -11.05 -25.62
C PRO A 153 -1.23 -10.01 -25.51
N LYS A 154 -0.91 -8.84 -24.96
CA LYS A 154 -1.81 -7.69 -24.85
C LYS A 154 -1.19 -6.46 -25.51
N GLU A 155 -2.00 -5.69 -26.22
CA GLU A 155 -1.59 -4.41 -26.77
C GLU A 155 -1.30 -3.42 -25.63
N LYS A 156 -0.10 -2.82 -25.62
CA LYS A 156 0.25 -1.76 -24.67
C LYS A 156 -0.57 -0.51 -25.02
N LYS A 157 -1.54 -0.17 -24.18
CA LYS A 157 -2.38 1.02 -24.33
C LYS A 157 -1.85 2.18 -23.51
N TYR A 158 -2.01 3.38 -24.07
CA TYR A 158 -1.81 4.62 -23.35
C TYR A 158 -3.17 5.27 -23.04
N GLN A 159 -3.31 5.84 -21.85
CA GLN A 159 -4.53 6.51 -21.39
C GLN A 159 -4.16 7.78 -20.63
N ALA A 160 -4.99 8.83 -20.71
CA ALA A 160 -4.76 10.08 -19.98
C ALA A 160 -4.64 9.88 -18.46
N SER A 161 -5.34 8.89 -17.90
CA SER A 161 -5.23 8.48 -16.50
C SER A 161 -3.80 8.07 -16.09
N GLN A 162 -2.97 7.60 -17.02
CA GLN A 162 -1.57 7.27 -16.75
C GLN A 162 -0.74 8.54 -16.51
N GLU A 163 -1.01 9.64 -17.23
CA GLU A 163 -0.37 10.93 -16.97
C GLU A 163 -0.84 11.56 -15.67
N GLU A 164 -2.15 11.50 -15.41
CA GLU A 164 -2.72 11.95 -14.14
C GLU A 164 -2.11 11.20 -12.95
N TYR A 165 -1.93 9.89 -13.08
CA TYR A 165 -1.24 9.07 -12.09
C TYR A 165 0.23 9.47 -11.93
N LYS A 166 0.96 9.66 -13.03
CA LYS A 166 2.36 10.10 -12.97
C LYS A 166 2.50 11.44 -12.28
N ALA A 167 1.67 12.42 -12.64
CA ALA A 167 1.67 13.75 -12.03
C ALA A 167 1.34 13.69 -10.53
N ALA A 168 0.34 12.88 -10.14
CA ALA A 168 -0.05 12.74 -8.74
C ALA A 168 1.05 12.11 -7.87
N ASN A 169 1.75 11.09 -8.38
CA ASN A 169 2.82 10.42 -7.63
C ASN A 169 4.07 11.29 -7.45
N SER A 170 4.32 12.24 -8.36
CA SER A 170 5.42 13.19 -8.25
C SER A 170 5.06 14.48 -7.50
N MET A 171 3.82 14.63 -7.04
CA MET A 171 3.37 15.86 -6.40
C MET A 171 3.87 15.97 -4.96
N LEU A 172 4.57 17.06 -4.67
CA LEU A 172 5.00 17.40 -3.31
C LEU A 172 3.83 17.91 -2.45
N ASP A 173 3.89 17.60 -1.17
CA ASP A 173 3.01 18.13 -0.14
C ASP A 173 3.57 19.46 0.37
N GLU A 174 3.06 20.55 -0.18
CA GLU A 174 3.42 21.93 0.19
C GLU A 174 2.64 22.47 1.39
N SER A 175 1.78 21.66 2.04
CA SER A 175 0.97 22.13 3.17
C SER A 175 1.84 22.65 4.33
N LEU A 176 1.40 23.73 4.97
CA LEU A 176 2.06 24.25 6.18
C LEU A 176 1.84 23.24 7.32
N ARG A 177 2.88 23.00 8.13
CA ARG A 177 2.75 22.17 9.33
C ARG A 177 1.79 22.86 10.31
N PHE A 178 0.81 22.11 10.80
CA PHE A 178 -0.10 22.52 11.88
C PHE A 178 0.56 22.34 13.24
#